data_AF-A0AAD9ESA4-F1
#
_entry.id   AF-A0AAD9ESA4-F1
#
_cell.length_a   1.000
_cell.length_b   1.000
_cell.length_c   1.000
_cell.angle_alpha   90.00
_cell.angle_beta   90.00
_cell.angle_gamma   90.00
#
_symmetry.space_group_name_H-M   'P 1'
#
loop_
_entity.id
_entity.type
_entity.pdbx_description
1 polymer ?
#
loop_
_entity_poly.entity_id
_entity_poly.type
_entity_poly.pdbx_seq_one_letter_code
_entity_poly.pdbx_strand_id
1 'polypeptide(L)'
;MILPHLAVRALSASVQCPVVLDGRISQNFTLENFDTNASPYNPGFTKGSDPWSKIILFPAVPTPSRFDAAASANATGGSGFKPLEVTINDRSIFNPPPGKNPQLGFRRAGLLLGNGSDASNQGVMTFHWSAMQDSARKLNLTHEYLTSFHETNDSGGAQFALQLGLPLGQNGTEPPKENWKMLDRNNSVVFTTPLKFDTWQNWAVTLDVPQNTMQVFFSEGNEALKAVTKVLPNNNAGGGALQIGMLKKPTETKTVANDGFQESNLNEGQILGGIFVENSANGCISL
;
A
#
# COMPACT_ATOMS: atom_id res chain seq x y z
N MET A 1 -45.98 12.51 5.74
CA MET A 1 -44.95 13.57 5.82
C MET A 1 -43.63 12.84 5.99
N ILE A 2 -42.91 12.61 4.88
CA ILE A 2 -41.65 11.86 4.86
C ILE A 2 -40.54 12.89 5.04
N LEU A 3 -39.82 12.87 6.16
CA LEU A 3 -38.62 13.69 6.31
C LEU A 3 -37.57 13.24 5.29
N PRO A 4 -36.94 14.14 4.55
CA PRO A 4 -35.81 13.77 3.72
C PRO A 4 -34.63 13.45 4.65
N HIS A 5 -34.04 12.26 4.48
CA HIS A 5 -32.73 11.99 5.03
C HIS A 5 -31.73 12.96 4.38
N LEU A 6 -31.31 13.96 5.17
CA LEU A 6 -30.12 14.75 4.87
C LEU A 6 -28.92 13.78 4.89
N ALA A 7 -28.50 13.34 3.70
CA ALA A 7 -27.21 12.71 3.53
C ALA A 7 -26.15 13.76 3.93
N VAL A 8 -25.55 13.59 5.11
CA VAL A 8 -24.37 14.35 5.50
C VAL A 8 -23.28 13.94 4.52
N ARG A 9 -23.00 14.82 3.56
CA ARG A 9 -21.88 14.67 2.63
C ARG A 9 -20.62 14.90 3.46
N ALA A 10 -20.02 13.82 3.97
CA ALA A 10 -18.72 13.90 4.63
C ALA A 10 -17.73 14.58 3.68
N LEU A 11 -17.14 15.69 4.12
CA LEU A 11 -16.17 16.47 3.37
C LEU A 11 -14.89 15.63 3.19
N SER A 12 -14.31 15.67 1.99
CA SER A 12 -12.97 15.12 1.75
C SER A 12 -11.95 15.76 2.69
N ALA A 13 -11.01 14.95 3.19
CA ALA A 13 -10.00 15.43 4.12
C ALA A 13 -8.90 16.20 3.40
N SER A 14 -8.57 17.38 3.91
CA SER A 14 -7.34 18.09 3.53
C SER A 14 -6.16 17.52 4.31
N VAL A 15 -5.05 17.29 3.62
CA VAL A 15 -3.76 17.02 4.28
C VAL A 15 -3.34 18.27 5.05
N GLN A 16 -3.17 18.15 6.36
CA GLN A 16 -2.88 19.28 7.26
C GLN A 16 -1.40 19.36 7.68
N CYS A 17 -0.66 18.27 7.51
CA CYS A 17 0.76 18.21 7.86
C CYS A 17 1.65 18.39 6.62
N PRO A 18 2.91 18.81 6.80
CA PRO A 18 3.85 18.93 5.70
C PRO A 18 4.07 17.56 5.03
N VAL A 19 3.74 17.45 3.75
CA VAL A 19 4.02 16.27 2.93
C VAL A 19 5.51 16.22 2.59
N VAL A 20 6.14 15.08 2.84
CA VAL A 20 7.55 14.81 2.54
C VAL A 20 7.69 14.02 1.24
N LEU A 21 6.79 13.07 1.00
CA LEU A 21 6.68 12.32 -0.26
C LEU A 21 5.22 12.30 -0.70
N ASP A 22 4.95 12.69 -1.94
CA ASP A 22 3.59 12.67 -2.49
C ASP A 22 3.50 11.63 -3.62
N GLY A 23 2.86 10.50 -3.34
CA GLY A 23 2.60 9.45 -4.31
C GLY A 23 1.24 9.60 -5.00
N ARG A 24 0.44 10.61 -4.66
CA ARG A 24 -0.89 10.78 -5.24
C ARG A 24 -0.78 11.18 -6.71
N ILE A 25 -1.70 10.66 -7.52
CA ILE A 25 -1.65 10.80 -8.97
C ILE A 25 -2.55 11.95 -9.41
N SER A 26 -1.98 12.94 -10.11
CA SER A 26 -2.75 14.05 -10.67
C SER A 26 -3.72 13.58 -11.76
N GLN A 27 -4.82 14.32 -11.99
CA GLN A 27 -5.80 13.94 -13.02
C GLN A 27 -5.21 13.77 -14.42
N ASN A 28 -4.24 14.63 -14.77
CA ASN A 28 -3.58 14.63 -16.08
C ASN A 28 -2.45 13.60 -16.23
N PHE A 29 -2.11 12.86 -15.18
CA PHE A 29 -1.06 11.85 -15.24
C PHE A 29 -1.48 10.70 -16.17
N THR A 30 -0.61 10.28 -17.08
CA THR A 30 -0.88 9.17 -18.03
C THR A 30 -0.26 7.87 -17.53
N LEU A 31 -0.66 6.73 -18.10
CA LEU A 31 -0.07 5.44 -17.74
C LEU A 31 1.42 5.39 -18.10
N GLU A 32 1.79 5.99 -19.22
CA GLU A 32 3.16 6.09 -19.72
C GLU A 32 4.06 6.90 -18.79
N ASN A 33 3.50 7.85 -18.02
CA ASN A 33 4.30 8.60 -17.06
C ASN A 33 4.89 7.70 -15.96
N PHE A 34 4.27 6.58 -15.62
CA PHE A 34 4.84 5.60 -14.68
C PHE A 34 6.11 4.91 -15.17
N ASP A 35 6.38 4.93 -16.48
CA ASP A 35 7.59 4.35 -17.07
C ASP A 35 8.77 5.35 -17.11
N THR A 36 8.59 6.54 -16.56
CA THR A 36 9.55 7.65 -16.64
C THR A 36 9.84 8.25 -15.27
N ASN A 37 10.86 9.10 -15.18
CA ASN A 37 11.17 9.87 -13.98
C ASN A 37 10.13 10.96 -13.64
N ALA A 38 9.09 11.13 -14.46
CA ALA A 38 7.93 11.93 -14.08
C ALA A 38 7.06 11.23 -13.02
N SER A 39 7.20 9.90 -12.88
CA SER A 39 6.53 9.16 -11.82
C SER A 39 7.06 9.52 -10.44
N PRO A 40 6.19 9.65 -9.42
CA PRO A 40 6.64 9.71 -8.03
C PRO A 40 7.22 8.37 -7.56
N TYR A 41 7.07 7.31 -8.35
CA TYR A 41 7.55 5.97 -8.06
C TYR A 41 8.73 5.59 -8.94
N ASN A 42 9.54 4.65 -8.46
CA ASN A 42 10.63 4.11 -9.27
C ASN A 42 10.10 3.34 -10.52
N PRO A 43 10.54 3.69 -11.74
CA PRO A 43 10.03 3.07 -12.97
C PRO A 43 10.63 1.69 -13.28
N GLY A 44 11.76 1.31 -12.65
CA GLY A 44 12.60 0.19 -13.08
C GLY A 44 12.56 -1.07 -12.21
N PHE A 45 12.16 -0.97 -10.95
CA PHE A 45 12.28 -2.08 -9.99
C PHE A 45 10.94 -2.74 -9.62
N THR A 46 11.03 -3.86 -8.90
CA THR A 46 9.93 -4.51 -8.16
C THR A 46 8.70 -4.95 -8.97
N LYS A 47 8.91 -5.28 -10.26
CA LYS A 47 7.89 -5.80 -11.18
C LYS A 47 8.47 -6.84 -12.16
N GLY A 48 7.60 -7.46 -12.96
CA GLY A 48 8.00 -8.29 -14.09
C GLY A 48 8.60 -7.51 -15.26
N SER A 49 8.74 -8.18 -16.40
CA SER A 49 9.33 -7.58 -17.62
C SER A 49 8.45 -6.54 -18.30
N ASP A 50 7.13 -6.56 -18.07
CA ASP A 50 6.22 -5.57 -18.62
C ASP A 50 6.48 -4.17 -18.02
N PRO A 51 6.29 -3.09 -18.79
CA PRO A 51 6.33 -1.71 -18.28
C PRO A 51 5.16 -1.45 -17.31
N TRP A 52 5.31 -0.45 -16.44
CA TRP A 52 4.26 -0.03 -15.51
C TRP A 52 2.99 0.40 -16.23
N SER A 53 3.08 1.02 -17.40
CA SER A 53 1.91 1.38 -18.22
C SER A 53 1.04 0.20 -18.64
N LYS A 54 1.54 -1.04 -18.60
CA LYS A 54 0.78 -2.27 -18.83
C LYS A 54 0.32 -2.98 -17.57
N ILE A 55 0.88 -2.62 -16.42
CA ILE A 55 0.61 -3.22 -15.12
C ILE A 55 -0.42 -2.39 -14.35
N ILE A 56 -0.40 -1.06 -14.55
CA ILE A 56 -1.26 -0.11 -13.87
C ILE A 56 -2.48 0.19 -14.73
N LEU A 57 -3.63 0.30 -14.08
CA LEU A 57 -4.85 0.81 -14.68
C LEU A 57 -5.31 2.07 -13.93
N PHE A 58 -6.12 2.88 -14.59
CA PHE A 58 -6.94 3.89 -13.92
C PHE A 58 -8.35 3.33 -13.73
N PRO A 59 -8.69 2.83 -12.52
CA PRO A 59 -9.97 2.18 -12.29
C PRO A 59 -11.10 3.21 -12.23
N ALA A 60 -12.28 2.80 -12.68
CA ALA A 60 -13.50 3.55 -12.44
C ALA A 60 -14.00 3.23 -11.03
N VAL A 61 -13.78 4.17 -10.09
CA VAL A 61 -14.26 4.04 -8.70
C VAL A 61 -15.46 4.96 -8.47
N PRO A 62 -16.46 4.55 -7.66
CA PRO A 62 -17.66 5.35 -7.42
C PRO A 62 -17.36 6.60 -6.57
N THR A 63 -16.34 6.53 -5.72
CA THR A 63 -15.90 7.64 -4.88
C THR A 63 -14.37 7.73 -4.86
N PRO A 64 -13.79 8.93 -4.83
CA PRO A 64 -12.36 9.12 -4.59
C PRO A 64 -11.99 8.61 -3.18
N SER A 65 -10.73 8.23 -3.00
CA SER A 65 -10.22 7.90 -1.67
C SER A 65 -10.17 9.16 -0.77
N ARG A 66 -10.02 8.95 0.54
CA ARG A 66 -10.12 10.01 1.56
C ARG A 66 -9.30 11.27 1.23
N PHE A 67 -8.04 11.07 0.82
CA PHE A 67 -7.06 12.14 0.57
C PHE A 67 -6.86 12.47 -0.92
N ASP A 68 -7.72 11.93 -1.80
CA ASP A 68 -7.69 12.23 -3.23
C ASP A 68 -8.72 13.28 -3.64
N ALA A 69 -9.82 13.46 -2.89
CA ALA A 69 -10.87 14.40 -3.29
C ALA A 69 -10.53 15.88 -3.07
N ALA A 70 -9.60 16.21 -2.16
CA ALA A 70 -9.20 17.58 -1.90
C ALA A 70 -8.19 18.05 -2.96
N ALA A 71 -8.40 19.24 -3.52
CA ALA A 71 -7.34 19.95 -4.20
C ALA A 71 -6.21 20.19 -3.18
N SER A 72 -4.98 19.76 -3.49
CA SER A 72 -3.83 20.11 -2.66
C SER A 72 -3.78 21.63 -2.50
N ALA A 73 -3.71 22.13 -1.26
CA ALA A 73 -3.68 23.57 -0.97
C ALA A 73 -2.46 24.28 -1.62
N ASN A 74 -1.44 23.51 -2.03
CA ASN A 74 -0.24 24.00 -2.72
C ASN A 74 -0.25 23.71 -4.24
N ALA A 75 -1.29 23.08 -4.78
CA ALA A 75 -1.41 22.86 -6.23
C ALA A 75 -2.06 24.08 -6.89
N THR A 76 -1.23 24.96 -7.46
CA THR A 76 -1.68 25.99 -8.39
C THR A 76 -2.29 25.32 -9.63
N GLY A 77 -3.61 25.06 -9.63
CA GLY A 77 -4.29 24.48 -10.80
C GLY A 77 -5.47 23.53 -10.58
N GLY A 78 -5.96 23.32 -9.34
CA GLY A 78 -7.35 22.93 -9.10
C GLY A 78 -7.88 21.67 -9.79
N SER A 79 -7.38 20.49 -9.43
CA SER A 79 -8.13 19.23 -9.55
C SER A 79 -7.61 18.25 -8.50
N GLY A 80 -8.49 17.47 -7.87
CA GLY A 80 -8.10 16.41 -6.92
C GLY A 80 -7.21 15.34 -7.57
N PHE A 81 -6.87 14.30 -6.83
CA PHE A 81 -6.08 13.18 -7.31
C PHE A 81 -6.97 12.04 -7.81
N LYS A 82 -6.40 11.09 -8.57
CA LYS A 82 -7.11 9.91 -9.06
C LYS A 82 -6.47 8.63 -8.52
N PRO A 83 -7.28 7.56 -8.32
CA PRO A 83 -6.74 6.28 -7.92
C PRO A 83 -5.98 5.62 -9.07
N LEU A 84 -5.18 4.63 -8.69
CA LEU A 84 -4.56 3.68 -9.61
C LEU A 84 -4.91 2.26 -9.16
N GLU A 85 -4.86 1.31 -10.08
CA GLU A 85 -4.94 -0.10 -9.77
C GLU A 85 -3.64 -0.77 -10.20
N VAL A 86 -2.97 -1.45 -9.28
CA VAL A 86 -1.84 -2.31 -9.63
C VAL A 86 -2.38 -3.70 -9.92
N THR A 87 -1.93 -4.32 -11.01
CA THR A 87 -2.34 -5.68 -11.37
C THR A 87 -1.17 -6.67 -11.36
N ILE A 88 -1.45 -7.93 -11.11
CA ILE A 88 -0.51 -9.04 -11.33
C ILE A 88 -1.15 -10.11 -12.21
N ASN A 89 -0.30 -10.73 -13.03
CA ASN A 89 -0.65 -11.86 -13.90
C ASN A 89 0.49 -12.88 -13.93
N ASP A 90 0.38 -13.91 -14.77
CA ASP A 90 1.37 -15.00 -14.88
C ASP A 90 2.79 -14.51 -15.19
N ARG A 91 2.94 -13.32 -15.82
CA ARG A 91 4.22 -12.71 -16.20
C ARG A 91 4.79 -11.77 -15.14
N SER A 92 4.11 -11.57 -14.01
CA SER A 92 4.55 -10.71 -12.90
C SER A 92 5.69 -11.33 -12.10
N ILE A 93 6.73 -11.85 -12.76
CA ILE A 93 7.89 -12.52 -12.17
C ILE A 93 9.06 -11.54 -12.19
N PHE A 94 9.52 -11.14 -11.01
CA PHE A 94 10.67 -10.24 -10.90
C PHE A 94 11.96 -10.92 -11.34
N ASN A 95 12.68 -10.26 -12.25
CA ASN A 95 14.01 -10.66 -12.65
C ASN A 95 15.03 -9.76 -11.94
N PRO A 96 15.71 -10.26 -10.90
CA PRO A 96 16.71 -9.48 -10.19
C PRO A 96 17.91 -9.12 -11.08
N PRO A 97 18.80 -8.21 -10.63
CA PRO A 97 19.99 -7.82 -11.38
C PRO A 97 20.85 -9.02 -11.83
N PRO A 98 21.68 -8.85 -12.89
CA PRO A 98 22.48 -9.92 -13.47
C PRO A 98 23.24 -10.76 -12.43
N GLY A 99 23.21 -12.09 -12.60
CA GLY A 99 23.81 -13.05 -11.67
C GLY A 99 22.86 -13.60 -10.60
N LYS A 100 21.60 -13.16 -10.58
CA LYS A 100 20.53 -13.76 -9.77
C LYS A 100 19.46 -14.39 -10.66
N ASN A 101 18.82 -15.44 -10.18
CA ASN A 101 17.75 -16.13 -10.91
C ASN A 101 16.41 -15.39 -10.78
N PRO A 102 15.52 -15.47 -11.79
CA PRO A 102 14.15 -15.00 -11.66
C PRO A 102 13.46 -15.57 -10.41
N GLN A 103 12.70 -14.72 -9.71
CA GLN A 103 11.97 -15.13 -8.51
C GLN A 103 10.65 -15.81 -8.88
N LEU A 104 10.73 -17.05 -9.37
CA LEU A 104 9.60 -17.81 -9.92
C LEU A 104 8.48 -18.07 -8.90
N GLY A 105 8.81 -18.14 -7.61
CA GLY A 105 7.83 -18.37 -6.54
C GLY A 105 6.89 -17.19 -6.35
N PHE A 106 7.33 -15.96 -6.66
CA PHE A 106 6.51 -14.76 -6.46
C PHE A 106 5.72 -14.36 -7.70
N ARG A 107 4.60 -13.68 -7.46
CA ARG A 107 4.03 -12.73 -8.41
C ARG A 107 4.05 -11.36 -7.78
N ARG A 108 4.77 -10.40 -8.38
CA ARG A 108 4.97 -9.09 -7.78
C ARG A 108 4.89 -7.94 -8.77
N ALA A 109 4.25 -6.89 -8.27
CA ALA A 109 4.27 -5.55 -8.80
C ALA A 109 4.05 -4.62 -7.60
N GLY A 110 5.11 -3.96 -7.13
CA GLY A 110 5.01 -2.97 -6.07
C GLY A 110 5.70 -1.68 -6.47
N LEU A 111 4.96 -0.58 -6.48
CA LEU A 111 5.46 0.76 -6.68
C LEU A 111 6.35 1.14 -5.49
N LEU A 112 7.52 1.73 -5.75
CA LEU A 112 8.45 2.19 -4.71
C LEU A 112 8.36 3.69 -4.57
N LEU A 113 7.91 4.18 -3.41
CA LEU A 113 7.91 5.59 -3.03
C LEU A 113 9.05 5.87 -2.04
N GLY A 114 9.87 6.88 -2.34
CA GLY A 114 11.11 7.15 -1.62
C GLY A 114 12.29 6.37 -2.19
N ASN A 115 13.47 6.57 -1.59
CA ASN A 115 14.72 5.99 -2.09
C ASN A 115 15.59 5.34 -1.01
N GLY A 116 15.09 5.21 0.22
CA GLY A 116 15.85 4.59 1.30
C GLY A 116 16.66 5.54 2.16
N SER A 117 17.03 6.69 1.61
CA SER A 117 17.91 7.69 2.25
C SER A 117 17.27 9.07 2.33
N ASP A 118 16.04 9.21 1.86
CA ASP A 118 15.30 10.46 1.86
C ASP A 118 14.72 10.80 3.25
N ALA A 119 14.08 11.96 3.34
CA ALA A 119 13.59 12.50 4.60
C ALA A 119 12.47 11.66 5.24
N SER A 120 11.77 10.77 4.52
CA SER A 120 10.76 9.88 5.10
C SER A 120 11.32 8.86 6.09
N ASN A 121 12.65 8.75 6.17
CA ASN A 121 13.37 7.81 7.03
C ASN A 121 13.89 8.44 8.33
N GLN A 122 13.53 9.70 8.62
CA GLN A 122 14.06 10.46 9.75
C GLN A 122 12.94 11.04 10.61
N GLY A 123 13.16 11.12 11.93
CA GLY A 123 12.20 11.72 12.84
C GLY A 123 10.90 10.92 12.96
N VAL A 124 9.76 11.63 12.96
CA VAL A 124 8.41 11.05 13.08
C VAL A 124 7.68 11.23 11.77
N MET A 125 7.37 10.13 11.10
CA MET A 125 6.77 10.12 9.76
C MET A 125 5.52 9.28 9.76
N THR A 126 4.46 9.75 9.09
CA THR A 126 3.23 8.97 8.92
C THR A 126 3.01 8.64 7.44
N PHE A 127 2.92 7.35 7.16
CA PHE A 127 2.68 6.79 5.84
C PHE A 127 1.18 6.59 5.67
N HIS A 128 0.59 7.22 4.66
CA HIS A 128 -0.83 7.18 4.34
C HIS A 128 -1.09 6.45 3.03
N TRP A 129 -2.12 5.63 3.00
CA TRP A 129 -2.69 5.07 1.76
C TRP A 129 -4.12 4.60 1.99
N SER A 130 -4.87 4.44 0.91
CA SER A 130 -6.19 3.83 0.90
C SER A 130 -6.18 2.64 -0.04
N ALA A 131 -6.83 1.55 0.36
CA ALA A 131 -6.92 0.32 -0.41
C ALA A 131 -8.40 -0.05 -0.64
N MET A 132 -8.71 -0.51 -1.84
CA MET A 132 -10.02 -1.07 -2.19
C MET A 132 -9.82 -2.30 -3.10
N GLN A 133 -10.58 -3.36 -2.86
CA GLN A 133 -10.52 -4.55 -3.72
C GLN A 133 -11.33 -4.36 -5.00
N ASP A 134 -10.75 -4.76 -6.13
CA ASP A 134 -11.50 -4.87 -7.39
C ASP A 134 -12.27 -6.20 -7.42
N SER A 135 -13.59 -6.12 -7.51
CA SER A 135 -14.46 -7.29 -7.59
C SER A 135 -14.30 -8.07 -8.91
N ALA A 136 -13.74 -7.46 -9.96
CA ALA A 136 -13.41 -8.11 -11.23
C ALA A 136 -12.02 -8.78 -11.24
N ARG A 137 -11.14 -8.45 -10.28
CA ARG A 137 -9.76 -8.96 -10.17
C ARG A 137 -9.42 -9.37 -8.74
N LYS A 138 -10.29 -10.18 -8.14
CA LYS A 138 -10.17 -10.60 -6.74
C LYS A 138 -8.86 -11.33 -6.47
N LEU A 139 -8.23 -11.01 -5.34
CA LEU A 139 -7.07 -11.75 -4.86
C LEU A 139 -7.45 -13.18 -4.45
N ASN A 140 -6.59 -14.14 -4.75
CA ASN A 140 -6.77 -15.51 -4.28
C ASN A 140 -6.22 -15.66 -2.85
N LEU A 141 -7.09 -15.51 -1.85
CA LEU A 141 -6.71 -15.47 -0.43
C LEU A 141 -6.20 -16.80 0.15
N THR A 142 -6.13 -17.88 -0.63
CA THR A 142 -5.37 -19.07 -0.22
C THR A 142 -3.86 -18.84 -0.25
N HIS A 143 -3.41 -17.79 -0.93
CA HIS A 143 -2.03 -17.31 -0.92
C HIS A 143 -1.84 -16.18 0.10
N GLU A 144 -0.61 -15.97 0.52
CA GLU A 144 -0.21 -14.79 1.30
C GLU A 144 0.13 -13.62 0.37
N TYR A 145 -0.35 -12.42 0.72
CA TYR A 145 -0.01 -11.17 0.04
C TYR A 145 0.62 -10.19 1.01
N LEU A 146 1.68 -9.50 0.57
CA LEU A 146 2.08 -8.22 1.14
C LEU A 146 1.66 -7.12 0.16
N THR A 147 0.87 -6.16 0.64
CA THR A 147 0.25 -5.13 -0.22
C THR A 147 0.80 -3.73 0.01
N SER A 148 1.32 -3.46 1.21
CA SER A 148 1.96 -2.20 1.56
C SER A 148 2.99 -2.46 2.64
N PHE A 149 4.26 -2.23 2.38
CA PHE A 149 5.31 -2.47 3.37
C PHE A 149 6.45 -1.49 3.17
N HIS A 150 7.00 -1.01 4.28
CA HIS A 150 8.19 -0.17 4.24
C HIS A 150 9.41 -1.07 4.33
N GLU A 151 10.01 -1.41 3.18
CA GLU A 151 11.13 -2.35 3.07
C GLU A 151 12.44 -1.68 3.48
N THR A 152 13.25 -2.36 4.29
CA THR A 152 14.55 -1.83 4.73
C THR A 152 15.55 -1.75 3.58
N ASN A 153 16.55 -0.86 3.67
CA ASN A 153 17.53 -0.64 2.60
C ASN A 153 18.35 -1.89 2.21
N ASP A 154 18.53 -2.80 3.16
CA ASP A 154 19.23 -4.08 2.95
C ASP A 154 18.30 -5.18 2.40
N SER A 155 17.02 -4.88 2.18
CA SER A 155 15.95 -5.82 1.84
C SER A 155 15.84 -7.01 2.81
N GLY A 156 16.30 -6.82 4.06
CA GLY A 156 16.28 -7.84 5.10
C GLY A 156 14.97 -7.96 5.86
N GLY A 157 14.05 -7.00 5.69
CA GLY A 157 12.73 -7.01 6.30
C GLY A 157 11.94 -5.73 6.02
N ALA A 158 10.92 -5.48 6.84
CA ALA A 158 10.11 -4.26 6.74
C ALA A 158 9.83 -3.67 8.12
N GLN A 159 9.81 -2.34 8.26
CA GLN A 159 9.41 -1.69 9.52
C GLN A 159 7.95 -1.96 9.86
N PHE A 160 7.09 -2.06 8.83
CA PHE A 160 5.73 -2.55 8.92
C PHE A 160 5.34 -3.23 7.61
N ALA A 161 4.32 -4.08 7.66
CA ALA A 161 3.72 -4.64 6.45
C ALA A 161 2.22 -4.86 6.62
N LEU A 162 1.44 -4.54 5.58
CA LEU A 162 0.04 -4.88 5.47
C LEU A 162 -0.09 -6.18 4.68
N GLN A 163 -0.53 -7.22 5.37
CA GLN A 163 -0.71 -8.56 4.84
C GLN A 163 -2.19 -8.89 4.63
N LEU A 164 -2.49 -9.71 3.62
CA LEU A 164 -3.79 -10.32 3.37
C LEU A 164 -3.62 -11.80 2.97
N GLY A 165 -4.70 -12.59 3.08
CA GLY A 165 -4.67 -14.00 2.74
C GLY A 165 -4.09 -14.89 3.85
N LEU A 166 -3.84 -16.15 3.50
CA LEU A 166 -3.34 -17.19 4.42
C LEU A 166 -1.80 -17.10 4.51
N PRO A 167 -1.23 -16.79 5.69
CA PRO A 167 0.23 -16.72 5.83
C PRO A 167 0.91 -18.04 5.46
N LEU A 168 2.02 -17.95 4.73
CA LEU A 168 2.78 -19.11 4.27
C LEU A 168 3.24 -19.96 5.46
N GLY A 169 3.05 -21.28 5.35
CA GLY A 169 3.43 -22.22 6.41
C GLY A 169 2.49 -22.24 7.61
N GLN A 170 1.40 -21.47 7.59
CA GLN A 170 0.35 -21.57 8.59
C GLN A 170 -0.82 -22.42 8.08
N ASN A 171 -1.20 -23.42 8.89
CA ASN A 171 -2.40 -24.23 8.67
C ASN A 171 -3.60 -23.71 9.49
N GLY A 172 -3.40 -22.63 10.25
CA GLY A 172 -4.41 -22.05 11.13
C GLY A 172 -5.40 -21.14 10.40
N THR A 173 -6.58 -20.99 10.98
CA THR A 173 -7.62 -20.09 10.46
C THR A 173 -7.59 -18.70 11.10
N GLU A 174 -6.67 -18.44 12.04
CA GLU A 174 -6.65 -17.22 12.85
C GLU A 174 -5.32 -16.45 12.71
N PRO A 175 -5.37 -15.13 12.41
CA PRO A 175 -6.56 -14.38 12.01
C PRO A 175 -7.08 -14.84 10.63
N PRO A 176 -8.39 -14.68 10.32
CA PRO A 176 -8.99 -15.12 9.07
C PRO A 176 -8.21 -14.65 7.84
N LYS A 177 -8.14 -15.48 6.79
CA LYS A 177 -7.45 -15.12 5.53
C LYS A 177 -8.11 -13.91 4.85
N GLU A 178 -9.42 -13.73 5.08
CA GLU A 178 -10.23 -12.59 4.68
C GLU A 178 -10.01 -11.32 5.52
N ASN A 179 -9.08 -11.33 6.47
CA ASN A 179 -8.71 -10.14 7.22
C ASN A 179 -7.40 -9.55 6.73
N TRP A 180 -7.38 -8.22 6.66
CA TRP A 180 -6.15 -7.44 6.71
C TRP A 180 -5.42 -7.69 8.02
N LYS A 181 -4.09 -7.77 7.95
CA LYS A 181 -3.21 -7.99 9.10
C LYS A 181 -2.08 -6.97 9.00
N MET A 182 -2.06 -6.01 9.92
CA MET A 182 -0.93 -5.10 10.07
C MET A 182 0.15 -5.79 10.89
N LEU A 183 1.35 -5.85 10.34
CA LEU A 183 2.52 -6.47 10.93
C LEU A 183 3.52 -5.42 11.39
N ASP A 184 4.16 -5.66 12.53
CA ASP A 184 5.34 -4.91 12.99
C ASP A 184 6.64 -5.43 12.36
N ARG A 185 7.78 -4.88 12.78
CA ARG A 185 9.12 -5.28 12.31
C ARG A 185 9.45 -6.76 12.55
N ASN A 186 8.84 -7.37 13.56
CA ASN A 186 9.05 -8.77 13.90
C ASN A 186 8.05 -9.70 13.19
N ASN A 187 7.27 -9.16 12.25
CA ASN A 187 6.14 -9.84 11.59
C ASN A 187 5.03 -10.27 12.57
N SER A 188 4.91 -9.60 13.71
CA SER A 188 3.82 -9.86 14.66
C SER A 188 2.58 -9.08 14.23
N VAL A 189 1.41 -9.73 14.25
CA VAL A 189 0.14 -9.06 13.95
C VAL A 189 -0.20 -8.09 15.09
N VAL A 190 -0.21 -6.79 14.80
CA VAL A 190 -0.53 -5.73 15.78
C VAL A 190 -1.96 -5.20 15.63
N PHE A 191 -2.57 -5.39 14.47
CA PHE A 191 -3.96 -5.03 14.20
C PHE A 191 -4.54 -5.90 13.08
N THR A 192 -5.84 -6.20 13.17
CA THR A 192 -6.55 -6.94 12.14
C THR A 192 -7.96 -6.38 11.96
N THR A 193 -8.44 -6.36 10.71
CA THR A 193 -9.80 -5.94 10.36
C THR A 193 -10.25 -6.71 9.11
N PRO A 194 -11.55 -7.02 8.95
CA PRO A 194 -12.04 -7.69 7.75
C PRO A 194 -11.75 -6.91 6.47
N LEU A 195 -11.43 -7.65 5.40
CA LEU A 195 -11.43 -7.15 4.04
C LEU A 195 -12.86 -6.74 3.63
N LYS A 196 -13.00 -5.58 3.00
CA LYS A 196 -14.27 -5.13 2.42
C LYS A 196 -14.11 -4.89 0.93
N PHE A 197 -15.13 -5.30 0.18
CA PHE A 197 -15.26 -4.99 -1.24
C PHE A 197 -16.00 -3.67 -1.41
N ASP A 198 -15.73 -2.97 -2.51
CA ASP A 198 -16.43 -1.75 -2.93
C ASP A 198 -16.41 -0.60 -1.90
N THR A 199 -15.50 -0.66 -0.93
CA THR A 199 -15.33 0.34 0.13
C THR A 199 -13.85 0.61 0.32
N TRP A 200 -13.48 1.90 0.35
CA TRP A 200 -12.12 2.30 0.71
C TRP A 200 -11.81 1.90 2.15
N GLN A 201 -10.67 1.27 2.36
CA GLN A 201 -10.10 1.01 3.68
C GLN A 201 -8.84 1.86 3.78
N ASN A 202 -8.91 2.91 4.61
CA ASN A 202 -7.87 3.91 4.72
C ASN A 202 -6.92 3.53 5.86
N TRP A 203 -5.63 3.69 5.62
CA TRP A 203 -4.57 3.28 6.50
C TRP A 203 -3.62 4.44 6.73
N ALA A 204 -3.15 4.56 7.97
CA ALA A 204 -1.93 5.29 8.23
C ALA A 204 -1.05 4.59 9.27
N VAL A 205 0.26 4.64 9.08
CA VAL A 205 1.24 4.10 10.03
C VAL A 205 2.24 5.19 10.36
N THR A 206 2.28 5.59 11.62
CA THR A 206 3.31 6.48 12.15
C THR A 206 4.51 5.64 12.57
N LEU A 207 5.70 6.00 12.09
CA LEU A 207 6.98 5.52 12.58
C LEU A 207 7.70 6.66 13.29
N ASP A 208 7.97 6.49 14.58
CA ASP A 208 8.88 7.36 15.33
C ASP A 208 10.27 6.70 15.34
N VAL A 209 11.14 7.15 14.46
CA VAL A 209 12.49 6.59 14.30
C VAL A 209 13.35 6.84 15.55
N PRO A 210 13.42 8.06 16.12
CA PRO A 210 14.17 8.31 17.36
C PRO A 210 13.74 7.44 18.55
N GLN A 211 12.44 7.22 18.72
CA GLN A 211 11.91 6.45 19.86
C GLN A 211 11.73 4.97 19.59
N ASN A 212 11.93 4.51 18.35
CA ASN A 212 11.66 3.12 17.92
C ASN A 212 10.24 2.70 18.30
N THR A 213 9.25 3.44 17.79
CA THR A 213 7.83 3.10 17.99
C THR A 213 7.03 3.17 16.70
N MET A 214 5.90 2.47 16.68
CA MET A 214 4.90 2.55 15.62
C MET A 214 3.50 2.79 16.18
N GLN A 215 2.62 3.41 15.40
CA GLN A 215 1.20 3.48 15.69
C GLN A 215 0.39 3.33 14.41
N VAL A 216 -0.71 2.58 14.48
CA VAL A 216 -1.57 2.26 13.35
C VAL A 216 -2.89 3.01 13.47
N PHE A 217 -3.31 3.59 12.35
CA PHE A 217 -4.59 4.26 12.18
C PHE A 217 -5.36 3.61 11.05
N PHE A 218 -6.68 3.54 11.22
CA PHE A 218 -7.57 2.92 10.25
C PHE A 218 -8.93 3.61 10.22
N SER A 219 -9.56 3.61 9.04
CA SER A 219 -10.95 4.00 8.83
C SER A 219 -11.51 3.37 7.56
N GLU A 220 -12.82 3.51 7.37
CA GLU A 220 -13.52 2.99 6.19
C GLU A 220 -14.27 4.12 5.47
N GLY A 221 -14.36 4.00 4.14
CA GLY A 221 -15.00 4.99 3.28
C GLY A 221 -14.40 6.37 3.49
N ASN A 222 -15.25 7.32 3.89
CA ASN A 222 -14.88 8.72 4.14
C ASN A 222 -14.79 9.06 5.63
N GLU A 223 -14.82 8.07 6.53
CA GLU A 223 -14.64 8.30 7.96
C GLU A 223 -13.22 8.80 8.26
N ALA A 224 -13.07 9.57 9.33
CA ALA A 224 -11.75 9.98 9.81
C ALA A 224 -10.94 8.79 10.31
N LEU A 225 -9.65 8.77 10.00
CA LEU A 225 -8.68 7.84 10.56
C LEU A 225 -8.72 7.95 12.09
N LYS A 226 -8.73 6.80 12.74
CA LYS A 226 -8.65 6.68 14.21
C LYS A 226 -7.49 5.78 14.55
N ALA A 227 -6.79 6.10 15.64
CA ALA A 227 -5.80 5.20 16.19
C ALA A 227 -6.48 3.87 16.56
N VAL A 228 -6.03 2.78 15.95
CA VAL A 228 -6.52 1.43 16.25
C VAL A 228 -5.52 0.61 17.07
N THR A 229 -4.33 1.17 17.28
CA THR A 229 -3.37 0.68 18.27
C THR A 229 -2.99 1.81 19.23
N LYS A 230 -2.51 1.42 20.41
CA LYS A 230 -1.61 2.28 21.19
C LYS A 230 -0.30 2.50 20.43
N VAL A 231 0.57 3.37 20.94
CA VAL A 231 1.97 3.43 20.50
C VAL A 231 2.66 2.13 20.94
N LEU A 232 3.26 1.41 19.99
CA LEU A 232 3.90 0.11 20.19
C LEU A 232 5.41 0.22 19.96
N PRO A 233 6.27 -0.48 20.72
CA PRO A 233 7.68 -0.60 20.40
C PRO A 233 7.87 -1.22 19.00
N ASN A 234 8.76 -0.66 18.19
CA ASN A 234 9.09 -1.15 16.87
C ASN A 234 10.51 -0.76 16.47
N ASN A 235 11.33 -1.71 16.02
CA ASN A 235 12.67 -1.36 15.52
C ASN A 235 12.56 -0.71 14.13
N ASN A 236 12.69 0.61 14.10
CA ASN A 236 12.54 1.43 12.90
C ASN A 236 13.87 1.66 12.15
N ALA A 237 14.98 1.09 12.62
CA ALA A 237 16.28 1.25 11.99
C ALA A 237 16.34 0.61 10.59
N GLY A 238 17.32 1.06 9.80
CA GLY A 238 17.65 0.50 8.48
C GLY A 238 17.18 1.32 7.27
N GLY A 239 16.49 2.45 7.50
CA GLY A 239 15.89 3.24 6.41
C GLY A 239 14.94 2.40 5.56
N GLY A 240 14.64 2.85 4.34
CA GLY A 240 13.78 2.11 3.45
C GLY A 240 12.92 2.93 2.49
N ALA A 241 12.14 2.22 1.71
CA ALA A 241 11.14 2.78 0.81
C ALA A 241 9.80 2.09 1.03
N LEU A 242 8.71 2.84 0.85
CA LEU A 242 7.39 2.25 0.84
C LEU A 242 7.19 1.50 -0.48
N GLN A 243 7.06 0.18 -0.39
CA GLN A 243 6.60 -0.66 -1.49
C GLN A 243 5.08 -0.87 -1.37
N ILE A 244 4.32 -0.42 -2.38
CA ILE A 244 2.86 -0.48 -2.39
C ILE A 244 2.33 -1.09 -3.70
N GLY A 245 1.41 -2.05 -3.60
CA GLY A 245 0.94 -2.85 -4.72
C GLY A 245 0.64 -4.27 -4.26
N MET A 246 1.27 -5.27 -4.88
CA MET A 246 1.10 -6.68 -4.53
C MET A 246 2.42 -7.46 -4.63
N LEU A 247 2.72 -8.21 -3.57
CA LEU A 247 3.64 -9.36 -3.59
C LEU A 247 2.85 -10.57 -3.14
N LYS A 248 2.50 -11.44 -4.09
CA LYS A 248 1.86 -12.73 -3.85
C LYS A 248 2.91 -13.81 -3.65
N LYS A 249 2.86 -14.49 -2.51
CA LYS A 249 3.71 -15.64 -2.21
C LYS A 249 3.13 -16.93 -2.82
N PRO A 250 3.97 -17.92 -3.15
CA PRO A 250 3.48 -19.21 -3.59
C PRO A 250 2.90 -20.00 -2.40
N THR A 251 2.18 -21.07 -2.69
CA THR A 251 1.91 -22.14 -1.71
C THR A 251 2.83 -23.33 -2.00
N GLU A 252 2.82 -24.35 -1.14
CA GLU A 252 3.51 -25.64 -1.39
C GLU A 252 4.99 -25.48 -1.79
N THR A 253 5.71 -24.61 -1.07
CA THR A 253 7.08 -24.19 -1.40
C THR A 253 8.09 -24.68 -0.36
N LYS A 254 9.32 -24.92 -0.80
CA LYS A 254 10.49 -25.07 0.09
C LYS A 254 11.38 -23.84 0.06
N THR A 255 11.41 -23.16 -1.09
CA THR A 255 12.18 -21.94 -1.30
C THR A 255 11.26 -20.85 -1.85
N VAL A 256 10.70 -20.04 -0.96
CA VAL A 256 9.61 -19.09 -1.25
C VAL A 256 9.85 -18.21 -2.48
N ALA A 257 11.10 -17.84 -2.76
CA ALA A 257 11.45 -17.01 -3.90
C ALA A 257 11.56 -17.78 -5.22
N ASN A 258 11.89 -19.08 -5.20
CA ASN A 258 12.32 -19.83 -6.37
C ASN A 258 11.37 -20.95 -6.79
N ASP A 259 10.48 -21.41 -5.91
CA ASP A 259 9.57 -22.52 -6.17
C ASP A 259 8.18 -22.32 -5.55
N GLY A 260 7.31 -23.31 -5.76
CA GLY A 260 5.97 -23.38 -5.18
C GLY A 260 4.86 -23.20 -6.20
N PHE A 261 3.64 -23.48 -5.76
CA PHE A 261 2.45 -23.42 -6.57
C PHE A 261 1.97 -21.97 -6.75
N GLN A 262 1.59 -21.67 -7.97
CA GLN A 262 0.82 -20.51 -8.40
C GLN A 262 -0.22 -21.04 -9.39
N GLU A 263 -1.46 -20.60 -9.27
CA GLU A 263 -2.49 -20.89 -10.27
C GLU A 263 -2.15 -20.24 -11.62
N SER A 264 -2.81 -20.71 -12.68
CA SER A 264 -2.63 -20.20 -14.04
C SER A 264 -3.72 -19.21 -14.41
N ASN A 265 -3.46 -18.36 -15.41
CA ASN A 265 -4.35 -17.31 -15.88
C ASN A 265 -4.68 -16.28 -14.79
N LEU A 266 -3.66 -15.90 -14.01
CA LEU A 266 -3.77 -14.89 -12.98
C LEU A 266 -4.23 -13.55 -13.57
N ASN A 267 -5.23 -12.96 -12.91
CA ASN A 267 -5.69 -11.61 -13.17
C ASN A 267 -6.20 -11.03 -11.85
N GLU A 268 -5.26 -10.51 -11.07
CA GLU A 268 -5.52 -9.99 -9.74
C GLU A 268 -5.15 -8.51 -9.66
N GLY A 269 -5.87 -7.74 -8.84
CA GLY A 269 -5.82 -6.30 -8.83
C GLY A 269 -6.01 -5.71 -7.44
N GLN A 270 -5.29 -4.65 -7.14
CA GLN A 270 -5.42 -3.85 -5.93
C GLN A 270 -5.58 -2.38 -6.31
N ILE A 271 -6.74 -1.80 -6.00
CA ILE A 271 -7.00 -0.38 -6.19
C ILE A 271 -6.41 0.39 -5.00
N LEU A 272 -5.72 1.49 -5.30
CA LEU A 272 -4.99 2.32 -4.36
C LEU A 272 -5.27 3.81 -4.60
N GLY A 273 -5.24 4.59 -3.52
CA GLY A 273 -5.41 6.04 -3.55
C GLY A 273 -4.83 6.70 -2.29
N GLY A 274 -4.73 8.03 -2.28
CA GLY A 274 -4.33 8.79 -1.09
C GLY A 274 -2.94 8.42 -0.57
N ILE A 275 -2.00 8.09 -1.45
CA ILE A 275 -0.66 7.61 -1.09
C ILE A 275 0.28 8.78 -0.85
N PHE A 276 0.69 9.02 0.39
CA PHE A 276 1.68 10.04 0.71
C PHE A 276 2.37 9.76 2.05
N VAL A 277 3.46 10.46 2.31
CA VAL A 277 4.15 10.46 3.60
C VAL A 277 4.20 11.90 4.10
N GLU A 278 3.81 12.11 5.34
CA GLU A 278 3.86 13.41 6.00
C GLU A 278 4.80 13.40 7.20
N ASN A 279 5.34 14.59 7.49
CA ASN A 279 6.08 14.85 8.70
C ASN A 279 5.10 15.00 9.88
N SER A 280 5.17 14.07 10.82
CA SER A 280 4.29 14.01 11.99
C SER A 280 4.97 14.47 13.29
N ALA A 281 6.06 15.23 13.18
CA ALA A 281 6.65 15.90 14.32
C ALA A 281 5.61 16.74 15.09
N ASN A 282 5.76 16.80 16.40
CA ASN A 282 4.84 17.51 17.32
C ASN A 282 3.39 16.96 17.31
N GLY A 283 3.17 15.74 16.84
CA GLY A 283 1.86 15.10 16.84
C GLY A 283 0.93 15.54 15.71
N CYS A 284 1.46 16.16 14.64
CA CYS A 284 0.67 16.47 13.45
C CYS A 284 0.34 15.16 12.71
N ILE A 285 -0.94 14.82 12.57
CA ILE A 285 -1.37 13.69 11.75
C ILE A 285 -2.61 14.10 10.97
N SER A 286 -2.63 13.93 9.65
CA SER A 286 -3.82 14.11 8.83
C SER A 286 -4.79 12.94 9.07
N LEU A 287 -5.92 13.19 9.73
CA LEU A 287 -6.92 12.17 10.08
C LEU A 287 -8.12 12.18 9.15
#